data_AF-A0A2D8URT8-F1
#
_entry.id   AF-A0A2D8URT8-F1
#
_cell.length_a   1.000
_cell.length_b   1.000
_cell.length_c   1.000
_cell.angle_alpha   90.00
_cell.angle_beta   90.00
_cell.angle_gamma   90.00
#
_symmetry.space_group_name_H-M   'P 1'
#
loop_
_entity.id
_entity.type
_entity.pdbx_description
1 polymer ?
#
loop_
_entity_poly.entity_id
_entity_poly.type
_entity_poly.pdbx_seq_one_letter_code
_entity_poly.pdbx_strand_id
1 'polypeptide(L)'
;MHFCCNKLVDMAVFAKAQVCDNAIKGQTNSLKECSFEKKGCCDNKSFVKEGSDNFQKTSFEMENQNLVFLHTFFYAYVNLFEGLEQNIVPFLNYDPPLIPKDFQVLHEVYLI
;
A
#
# COMPACT_ATOMS: atom_id res chain seq x y z
N MET A 1 -2.95 -13.32 -19.19
CA MET A 1 -1.53 -13.52 -19.55
C MET A 1 -1.39 -13.45 -21.05
N HIS A 2 -0.45 -12.66 -21.55
CA HIS A 2 -0.10 -12.55 -22.96
C HIS A 2 1.26 -13.21 -23.20
N PHE A 3 1.32 -14.14 -24.14
CA PHE A 3 2.53 -14.85 -24.54
C PHE A 3 2.88 -14.52 -25.99
N CYS A 4 4.15 -14.33 -26.30
CA CYS A 4 4.68 -14.26 -27.66
C CYS A 4 5.94 -15.11 -27.74
N CYS A 5 6.09 -15.92 -28.80
CA CYS A 5 7.23 -16.84 -28.93
C CYS A 5 7.41 -17.78 -27.73
N ASN A 6 6.30 -18.26 -27.16
CA ASN A 6 6.27 -19.05 -25.93
C ASN A 6 6.87 -18.36 -24.69
N LYS A 7 7.10 -17.04 -24.74
CA LYS A 7 7.54 -16.23 -23.60
C LYS A 7 6.38 -15.40 -23.07
N LEU A 8 6.22 -15.34 -21.75
CA LEU A 8 5.25 -14.46 -21.10
C LEU A 8 5.73 -13.01 -21.26
N VAL A 9 4.90 -12.17 -21.86
CA VAL A 9 5.19 -10.75 -22.09
C VAL A 9 4.41 -9.85 -21.13
N ASP A 10 3.17 -10.23 -20.82
CA ASP A 10 2.33 -9.47 -19.90
C ASP A 10 1.38 -10.34 -19.08
N MET A 11 1.04 -9.88 -17.86
CA MET A 11 0.10 -10.54 -16.97
C MET A 11 -0.72 -9.51 -16.20
N ALA A 12 -2.05 -9.68 -16.21
CA ALA A 12 -2.98 -8.91 -15.42
C ALA A 12 -3.93 -9.84 -14.66
N VAL A 13 -4.34 -9.42 -13.46
CA VAL A 13 -5.15 -10.22 -12.51
C VAL A 13 -6.63 -9.85 -12.58
N PHE A 14 -6.95 -8.55 -12.57
CA PHE A 14 -8.32 -8.03 -12.63
C PHE A 14 -8.68 -7.39 -13.99
N ALA A 15 -7.74 -7.43 -14.92
CA ALA A 15 -7.88 -6.83 -16.25
C ALA A 15 -7.34 -7.78 -17.31
N LYS A 16 -7.56 -7.42 -18.58
CA LYS A 16 -6.94 -8.13 -19.70
C LYS A 16 -5.45 -7.78 -19.75
N ALA A 17 -4.62 -8.77 -20.02
CA ALA A 17 -3.21 -8.54 -20.32
C ALA A 17 -3.11 -7.67 -21.57
N GLN A 18 -2.21 -6.69 -21.53
CA GLN A 18 -1.91 -5.82 -22.66
C GLN A 18 -1.31 -6.64 -23.80
N VAL A 19 -1.86 -6.45 -24.99
CA VAL A 19 -1.35 -7.08 -26.21
C VAL A 19 -0.08 -6.35 -26.63
N CYS A 20 0.91 -7.06 -27.17
CA CYS A 20 2.08 -6.42 -27.76
C CYS A 20 1.67 -5.39 -28.81
N ASP A 21 1.96 -4.13 -28.56
CA ASP A 21 1.93 -3.13 -29.63
C ASP A 21 3.08 -3.41 -30.60
N ASN A 22 2.84 -3.15 -31.89
CA ASN A 22 3.79 -3.39 -33.00
C ASN A 22 5.11 -2.57 -32.91
N ALA A 23 5.39 -1.95 -31.75
CA ALA A 23 6.60 -1.21 -31.43
C ALA A 23 7.79 -2.11 -31.06
N ILE A 24 7.61 -3.43 -30.87
CA ILE A 24 8.72 -4.39 -30.69
C ILE A 24 9.34 -4.75 -32.04
N LYS A 25 9.78 -3.74 -32.81
CA LYS A 25 10.56 -3.93 -34.06
C LYS A 25 12.08 -4.00 -33.80
N GLY A 26 12.51 -4.05 -32.54
CA GLY A 26 13.90 -3.77 -32.16
C GLY A 26 14.75 -4.94 -31.63
N GLN A 27 14.25 -6.18 -31.55
CA GLN A 27 15.09 -7.33 -31.16
C GLN A 27 15.23 -8.33 -32.31
N THR A 28 16.04 -7.92 -33.28
CA THR A 28 16.69 -8.81 -34.23
C THR A 28 17.74 -9.63 -33.50
N ASN A 29 17.34 -10.72 -32.83
CA ASN A 29 18.25 -11.81 -32.47
C ASN A 29 17.49 -13.13 -32.32
N SER A 30 17.27 -13.74 -33.48
CA SER A 30 17.36 -15.19 -33.73
C SER A 30 16.58 -16.14 -32.81
N LEU A 31 15.35 -16.44 -33.23
CA LEU A 31 14.93 -17.81 -33.54
C LEU A 31 14.15 -17.72 -34.86
N LYS A 32 14.65 -18.31 -35.95
CA LYS A 32 14.03 -18.25 -37.30
C LYS A 32 12.55 -18.69 -37.33
N GLU A 33 12.09 -19.35 -36.28
CA GLU A 33 10.71 -19.79 -36.14
C GLU A 33 9.76 -18.67 -35.67
N CYS A 34 10.25 -17.72 -34.87
CA CYS A 34 9.43 -16.67 -34.27
C CYS A 34 9.74 -15.28 -34.82
N SER A 35 9.24 -15.01 -36.03
CA SER A 35 9.15 -13.65 -36.56
C SER A 35 7.79 -13.06 -36.20
N PHE A 36 7.76 -11.82 -35.69
CA PHE A 36 6.55 -11.04 -35.45
C PHE A 36 5.70 -10.82 -36.72
N GLU A 37 6.22 -11.16 -37.90
CA GLU A 37 5.53 -11.09 -39.18
C GLU A 37 4.66 -12.32 -39.48
N LYS A 38 4.84 -13.44 -38.76
CA LYS A 38 3.98 -14.63 -38.92
C LYS A 38 2.67 -14.46 -38.16
N LYS A 39 1.53 -14.56 -38.87
CA LYS A 39 0.19 -14.63 -38.25
C LYS A 39 0.16 -15.81 -37.26
N GLY A 40 -0.18 -15.54 -35.99
CA GLY A 40 -0.31 -16.56 -34.94
C GLY A 40 0.89 -16.76 -34.01
N CYS A 41 1.83 -15.81 -33.94
CA CYS A 41 3.02 -15.88 -33.07
C CYS A 41 2.73 -15.62 -31.55
N CYS A 42 1.61 -14.97 -31.24
CA CYS A 42 1.27 -14.56 -29.88
C CYS A 42 -0.11 -15.08 -29.47
N ASP A 43 -0.24 -15.48 -28.22
CA ASP A 43 -1.43 -16.09 -27.64
C ASP A 43 -1.81 -15.45 -26.30
N ASN A 44 -3.12 -15.32 -26.07
CA ASN A 44 -3.67 -14.90 -24.79
C ASN A 44 -4.18 -16.11 -24.01
N LYS A 45 -3.69 -16.25 -22.78
CA LYS A 45 -4.16 -17.26 -21.82
C LYS A 45 -4.76 -16.59 -20.60
N SER A 46 -5.97 -17.01 -20.24
CA SER A 46 -6.60 -16.65 -18.96
C SER A 46 -6.72 -17.89 -18.09
N PHE A 47 -6.61 -17.68 -16.79
CA PHE A 47 -6.90 -18.70 -15.79
C PHE A 47 -7.96 -18.12 -14.86
N VAL A 48 -9.04 -18.86 -14.67
CA VAL A 48 -10.11 -18.51 -13.72
C VAL A 48 -10.03 -19.52 -12.60
N LYS A 49 -9.80 -19.02 -11.38
CA LYS A 49 -9.94 -19.82 -10.16
C LYS A 49 -11.28 -19.48 -9.54
N GLU A 50 -12.19 -20.42 -9.56
CA GLU A 50 -13.45 -20.31 -8.83
C GLU A 50 -13.14 -20.38 -7.33
N GLY A 51 -13.68 -19.44 -6.56
CA GLY A 51 -13.64 -19.51 -5.10
C GLY A 51 -14.53 -20.67 -4.64
N SER A 52 -14.09 -21.43 -3.64
CA SER A 52 -14.92 -22.48 -3.06
C SER A 52 -15.98 -21.85 -2.17
N ASP A 53 -17.25 -22.24 -2.30
CA ASP A 53 -18.31 -21.81 -1.38
C ASP A 53 -18.19 -22.47 0.02
N ASN A 54 -17.30 -23.45 0.19
CA ASN A 54 -17.02 -24.13 1.47
C ASN A 54 -16.06 -23.33 2.36
N PHE A 55 -16.27 -22.02 2.49
CA PHE A 55 -15.62 -21.27 3.56
C PHE A 55 -16.27 -21.68 4.88
N GLN A 56 -15.47 -22.20 5.81
CA GLN A 56 -15.92 -22.24 7.21
C GLN A 56 -16.20 -20.79 7.60
N LYS A 57 -17.47 -20.45 7.81
CA LYS A 57 -17.83 -19.21 8.49
C LYS A 57 -17.21 -19.32 9.87
N THR A 58 -16.04 -18.70 10.05
CA THR A 58 -15.48 -18.48 11.38
C THR A 58 -16.47 -17.58 12.09
N SER A 59 -17.31 -18.17 12.93
CA SER A 59 -18.10 -17.42 13.88
C SER A 59 -17.11 -16.79 14.84
N PHE A 60 -16.92 -15.48 14.75
CA PHE A 60 -16.18 -14.75 15.77
C PHE A 60 -17.06 -14.73 17.02
N GLU A 61 -16.75 -15.58 17.99
CA GLU A 61 -17.23 -15.37 19.34
C GLU A 61 -16.48 -14.17 19.91
N MET A 62 -17.16 -13.02 19.91
CA MET A 62 -16.65 -11.81 20.54
C MET A 62 -16.69 -12.01 22.04
N GLU A 63 -15.59 -12.52 22.60
CA GLU A 63 -15.40 -12.56 24.04
C GLU A 63 -15.38 -11.14 24.61
N ASN A 64 -15.95 -10.94 25.81
CA ASN A 64 -16.04 -9.63 26.44
C ASN A 64 -14.69 -8.90 26.53
N GLN A 65 -13.59 -9.65 26.70
CA GLN A 65 -12.24 -9.08 26.74
C GLN A 65 -11.84 -8.43 25.42
N ASN A 66 -12.23 -9.00 24.28
CA ASN A 66 -11.93 -8.45 22.95
C ASN A 66 -12.70 -7.14 22.72
N LEU A 67 -13.95 -7.07 23.17
CA LEU A 67 -14.75 -5.84 23.11
C LEU A 67 -14.14 -4.73 23.97
N VAL A 68 -13.74 -5.06 25.20
CA VAL A 68 -13.07 -4.11 26.10
C VAL A 68 -11.77 -3.63 25.47
N PHE A 69 -10.93 -4.55 24.96
CA PHE A 69 -9.67 -4.18 24.31
C PHE A 69 -9.91 -3.23 23.12
N LEU A 70 -10.81 -3.58 22.21
CA LEU A 70 -11.12 -2.75 21.04
C LEU A 70 -11.65 -1.37 21.45
N HIS A 71 -12.59 -1.32 22.39
CA HIS A 71 -13.12 -0.06 22.89
C HIS A 71 -12.03 0.82 23.49
N THR A 72 -11.15 0.25 24.31
CA THR A 72 -10.06 0.99 24.95
C THR A 72 -9.03 1.45 23.94
N PHE A 73 -8.70 0.59 22.95
CA PHE A 73 -7.80 0.92 21.85
C PHE A 73 -8.35 2.09 21.02
N PHE A 74 -9.59 2.02 20.57
CA PHE A 74 -10.21 3.12 19.82
C PHE A 74 -10.29 4.40 20.66
N TYR A 75 -10.74 4.32 21.91
CA TYR A 75 -10.84 5.49 22.79
C TYR A 75 -9.48 6.18 23.02
N ALA A 76 -8.42 5.41 23.23
CA ALA A 76 -7.08 5.97 23.46
C ALA A 76 -6.47 6.57 22.17
N TYR A 77 -6.75 5.97 21.01
CA TYR A 77 -6.11 6.33 19.75
C TYR A 77 -6.94 7.24 18.84
N VAL A 78 -8.23 7.47 19.11
CA VAL A 78 -9.08 8.32 18.25
C VAL A 78 -8.48 9.72 18.10
N ASN A 79 -7.95 10.29 19.18
CA ASN A 79 -7.34 11.62 19.20
C ASN A 79 -6.00 11.71 18.44
N LEU A 80 -5.41 10.58 18.01
CA LEU A 80 -4.24 10.62 17.12
C LEU A 80 -4.63 10.91 15.67
N PHE A 81 -5.89 10.59 15.30
CA PHE A 81 -6.37 10.71 13.92
C PHE A 81 -7.42 11.82 13.78
N GLU A 82 -8.22 12.04 14.81
CA GLU A 82 -9.13 13.17 14.92
C GLU A 82 -8.43 14.33 15.61
N GLY A 83 -8.37 15.47 14.91
CA GLY A 83 -7.96 16.73 15.53
C GLY A 83 -8.98 17.18 16.57
N LEU A 84 -8.55 18.04 17.49
CA LEU A 84 -9.46 18.66 18.46
C LEU A 84 -10.53 19.46 17.73
N GLU A 85 -11.80 19.37 18.17
CA GLU A 85 -12.90 20.17 17.61
C GLU A 85 -12.59 21.68 17.65
N GLN A 86 -11.82 22.10 18.65
CA GLN A 86 -11.29 23.45 18.78
C GLN A 86 -9.77 23.37 18.92
N ASN A 87 -9.04 24.14 18.11
CA ASN A 87 -7.60 24.30 18.25
C ASN A 87 -7.31 25.13 19.52
N ILE A 88 -7.18 24.43 20.65
CA ILE A 88 -6.73 25.03 21.89
C ILE A 88 -5.24 25.31 21.73
N VAL A 89 -4.84 26.57 21.64
CA VAL A 89 -3.43 26.97 21.70
C VAL A 89 -2.98 26.83 23.16
N PRO A 90 -2.11 25.87 23.49
CA PRO A 90 -1.59 25.74 24.85
C PRO A 90 -0.87 27.03 25.21
N PHE A 91 -1.02 27.48 26.46
CA PHE A 91 -0.28 28.63 26.97
C PHE A 91 -0.58 29.97 26.26
N LEU A 92 -1.75 30.13 25.62
CA LEU A 92 -2.13 31.36 24.92
C LEU A 92 -1.95 32.64 25.77
N ASN A 93 -2.26 32.53 27.07
CA ASN A 93 -2.18 33.63 28.03
C ASN A 93 -1.00 33.47 29.01
N TYR A 94 -0.06 32.58 28.72
CA TYR A 94 1.14 32.42 29.53
C TYR A 94 2.19 33.41 29.07
N ASP A 95 2.49 34.38 29.93
CA ASP A 95 3.70 35.17 29.77
C ASP A 95 4.87 34.35 30.30
N PRO A 96 5.85 33.96 29.44
CA PRO A 96 7.03 33.26 29.89
C PRO A 96 7.77 34.08 30.94
N PRO A 97 8.42 33.43 31.93
CA PRO A 97 9.21 34.15 32.90
C PRO A 97 10.31 34.91 32.17
N LEU A 98 10.61 36.13 32.64
CA LEU A 98 11.79 36.84 32.18
C LEU A 98 13.02 36.08 32.68
N ILE A 99 13.59 35.25 31.80
CA ILE A 99 14.80 34.50 32.07
C ILE A 99 15.99 35.42 31.72
N PRO A 100 16.76 35.93 32.70
CA PRO A 100 17.83 36.91 32.45
C PRO A 100 19.08 36.29 31.81
N LYS A 101 19.21 34.96 31.84
CA LYS A 101 20.33 34.21 31.31
C LYS A 101 19.86 32.91 30.72
N ASP A 102 20.39 32.56 29.56
CA ASP A 102 20.13 31.27 28.94
C ASP A 102 20.72 30.14 29.82
N PHE A 103 19.84 29.34 30.44
CA PHE A 103 20.24 28.23 31.30
C PHE A 103 20.86 27.06 30.52
N GLN A 104 20.44 26.84 29.28
CA GLN A 104 21.00 25.79 28.42
C GLN A 104 22.46 26.12 28.09
N VAL A 105 22.74 27.39 27.78
CA VAL A 105 24.11 27.88 27.59
C VAL A 105 24.89 27.89 28.90
N LEU A 106 24.29 28.35 30.01
CA LEU A 106 24.97 28.42 31.31
C LEU A 106 25.40 27.05 31.83
N HIS A 107 24.61 26.01 31.56
CA HIS A 107 24.86 24.65 32.04
C HIS A 107 25.35 23.70 30.94
N GLU A 108 25.60 24.21 29.72
CA GLU A 108 26.04 23.41 28.57
C GLU A 108 25.11 22.19 28.30
N VAL A 109 23.80 22.37 28.50
CA VAL A 109 22.79 21.34 28.27
C VAL A 109 22.00 21.68 27.02
N TYR A 110 22.23 20.90 25.96
CA TYR A 110 21.55 21.06 24.67
C TYR A 110 20.55 19.92 24.47
N LEU A 111 19.32 20.26 24.05
CA LEU A 111 18.35 19.26 23.60
C LEU A 111 18.83 18.72 22.24
N ILE A 112 18.90 17.38 22.12
CA ILE A 112 19.27 16.66 20.88
C ILE A 112 17.99 16.31 20.12
#